data_AF-A0A0M6Z771-F1
#
_entry.id   AF-A0A0M6Z771-F1
#
_cell.length_a   1.000
_cell.length_b   1.000
_cell.length_c   1.000
_cell.angle_alpha   90.00
_cell.angle_beta   90.00
_cell.angle_gamma   90.00
#
_symmetry.space_group_name_H-M   'P 1'
#
loop_
_entity.id
_entity.type
_entity.pdbx_description
1 polymer ?
#
loop_
_entity_poly.entity_id
_entity_poly.type
_entity_poly.pdbx_seq_one_letter_code
_entity_poly.pdbx_strand_id
1 'polypeptide(L)' 'MASVSDSTSASYSVANIRNEFAINAVKDQAEQERAVADRLNDAQATQEEQRRETRKIPGLGEAVDVTV' A
#
# COMPACT_ATOMS: atom_id res chain seq x y z
N MET A 1 20.85 32.13 -33.86
CA MET A 1 21.20 31.03 -32.96
C MET A 1 21.61 31.65 -31.63
N ALA A 2 20.67 31.73 -30.68
CA ALA A 2 20.85 32.44 -29.42
C ALA A 2 21.51 31.52 -28.39
N SER A 3 22.74 31.90 -28.02
CA SER A 3 23.39 31.76 -26.71
C SER A 3 23.05 30.54 -25.83
N VAL A 4 24.03 29.64 -25.73
CA VAL A 4 24.19 28.61 -24.67
C VAL A 4 24.40 29.18 -23.25
N SER A 5 24.03 30.44 -23.01
CA SER A 5 24.17 31.11 -21.70
C SER A 5 22.92 30.97 -20.81
N ASP A 6 21.76 30.59 -21.36
CA ASP A 6 20.54 30.28 -20.59
C ASP A 6 20.47 28.81 -20.12
N SER A 7 21.46 27.99 -20.48
CA SER A 7 21.41 26.54 -20.25
C SER A 7 21.58 26.17 -18.77
N THR A 8 22.26 26.99 -17.96
CA THR A 8 22.52 26.67 -16.54
C THR A 8 21.28 26.85 -15.66
N SER A 9 20.52 27.92 -15.88
CA SER A 9 19.28 28.22 -15.15
C SER A 9 18.14 27.27 -15.53
N ALA A 10 18.01 26.95 -16.82
CA ALA A 10 17.06 25.95 -17.31
C ALA A 10 17.38 24.55 -16.77
N SER A 11 18.66 24.16 -16.70
CA SER A 11 19.08 22.86 -16.16
C SER A 11 18.78 22.75 -14.66
N TYR A 12 18.99 23.82 -13.90
CA TYR A 12 18.70 23.86 -12.46
C TYR A 12 17.18 23.79 -12.18
N SER A 13 16.39 24.51 -12.98
CA SER A 13 14.93 24.47 -12.91
C SER A 13 14.37 23.06 -13.22
N VAL A 14 14.85 22.43 -14.29
CA VAL A 14 14.45 21.06 -14.66
C VAL A 14 14.90 20.03 -13.62
N ALA A 15 16.07 20.18 -13.01
CA ALA A 15 16.55 19.30 -11.95
C ALA A 15 15.67 19.41 -10.69
N ASN A 16 15.28 20.63 -10.28
CA ASN A 16 14.38 20.84 -9.16
C ASN A 16 13.00 20.22 -9.41
N ILE A 17 12.42 20.39 -10.60
CA ILE A 17 11.14 19.79 -10.97
C ILE A 17 11.22 18.26 -10.91
N ARG A 18 12.28 17.66 -11.48
CA ARG A 18 12.49 16.20 -11.42
C ARG A 18 12.63 15.68 -10.00
N ASN A 19 13.34 16.42 -9.14
CA ASN A 19 13.50 16.05 -7.74
C ASN A 19 12.16 16.14 -6.98
N GLU A 20 11.38 17.19 -7.22
CA GLU A 20 10.05 17.36 -6.63
C GLU A 20 9.08 16.25 -7.10
N PHE A 21 9.07 15.93 -8.40
CA PHE A 21 8.30 14.81 -8.94
C PHE A 21 8.73 13.46 -8.34
N ALA A 22 10.03 13.23 -8.16
CA ALA A 22 10.53 12.00 -7.55
C ALA A 22 10.09 11.87 -6.09
N ILE A 23 10.15 12.96 -5.31
CA ILE A 23 9.71 12.98 -3.91
C ILE A 23 8.21 12.73 -3.81
N ASN A 24 7.41 13.35 -4.67
CA ASN A 24 5.96 13.16 -4.68
C ASN A 24 5.60 11.74 -5.15
N ALA A 25 6.28 11.19 -6.17
CA ALA A 25 6.07 9.82 -6.62
C ALA A 25 6.35 8.78 -5.52
N VAL A 26 7.39 8.99 -4.70
CA VAL A 26 7.69 8.12 -3.56
C VAL A 26 6.60 8.19 -2.49
N LYS A 27 6.06 9.39 -2.21
CA LYS A 27 4.94 9.55 -1.27
C LYS A 27 3.68 8.87 -1.79
N ASP A 28 3.33 9.09 -3.05
CA ASP A 28 2.16 8.49 -3.70
C ASP A 28 2.27 6.96 -3.73
N GLN A 29 3.45 6.42 -4.00
CA GLN A 29 3.69 4.98 -3.94
C GLN A 29 3.51 4.45 -2.51
N ALA A 30 4.06 5.13 -1.51
CA ALA A 30 3.90 4.71 -0.11
C ALA A 30 2.43 4.75 0.37
N GLU A 31 1.66 5.74 -0.09
CA GLU A 31 0.22 5.82 0.20
C GLU A 31 -0.57 4.70 -0.48
N GLN A 32 -0.27 4.39 -1.73
CA GLN A 32 -0.87 3.27 -2.45
C GLN A 32 -0.55 1.93 -1.78
N GLU A 33 0.70 1.71 -1.37
CA GLU A 33 1.11 0.50 -0.65
C GLU A 33 0.36 0.34 0.67
N ARG A 34 0.17 1.42 1.44
CA ARG A 34 -0.65 1.40 2.66
C ARG A 34 -2.10 1.05 2.37
N ALA A 35 -2.72 1.71 1.38
CA ALA A 35 -4.11 1.45 1.04
C ALA A 35 -4.34 -0.01 0.58
N VAL A 36 -3.38 -0.60 -0.12
CA VAL A 36 -3.42 -2.02 -0.51
C VAL A 36 -3.23 -2.93 0.70
N ALA A 37 -2.29 -2.62 1.59
CA ALA A 37 -2.06 -3.38 2.82
C ALA A 37 -3.29 -3.38 3.73
N ASP A 38 -3.95 -2.23 3.90
CA ASP A 38 -5.17 -2.09 4.71
C ASP A 38 -6.31 -2.97 4.14
N ARG A 39 -6.54 -2.89 2.82
CA ARG A 39 -7.55 -3.75 2.16
C ARG A 39 -7.24 -5.24 2.29
N LEU A 40 -5.97 -5.62 2.21
CA LEU A 40 -5.56 -7.02 2.36
C LEU A 40 -5.78 -7.51 3.80
N ASN A 41 -5.47 -6.68 4.79
CA ASN A 41 -5.70 -6.99 6.20
C ASN A 41 -7.19 -7.15 6.50
N ASP A 42 -8.05 -6.25 6.01
CA ASP A 42 -9.50 -6.35 6.18
C ASP A 42 -10.06 -7.64 5.54
N ALA A 43 -9.56 -7.99 4.34
CA ALA A 43 -9.94 -9.22 3.66
C ALA A 43 -9.49 -10.49 4.42
N GLN A 44 -8.32 -10.45 5.07
CA GLN A 44 -7.84 -11.57 5.90
C GLN A 44 -8.66 -11.72 7.19
N ALA A 45 -8.95 -10.61 7.87
CA ALA A 45 -9.78 -10.61 9.08
C ALA A 45 -11.16 -11.23 8.81
N THR A 46 -11.79 -10.85 7.70
CA THR A 46 -13.10 -11.39 7.28
C THR A 46 -13.06 -12.91 7.05
N GLN A 47 -12.00 -13.43 6.42
CA GLN A 47 -11.86 -14.87 6.19
C GLN A 47 -11.61 -15.66 7.48
N GLU A 48 -10.84 -15.10 8.41
CA GLU A 48 -10.64 -15.73 9.71
C GLU A 48 -11.92 -15.77 10.54
N GLU A 49 -12.71 -14.70 10.53
CA GLU A 49 -14.02 -14.68 11.19
C GLU A 49 -14.96 -15.73 10.61
N GLN A 50 -15.03 -15.85 9.28
CA GLN A 50 -15.83 -16.91 8.64
C GLN A 50 -15.33 -18.32 9.00
N ARG A 51 -14.01 -18.55 9.06
CA ARG A 51 -13.46 -19.85 9.52
C ARG A 51 -13.76 -20.13 10.99
N ARG A 52 -13.82 -19.10 11.84
CA ARG A 52 -14.20 -19.23 13.25
C ARG A 52 -15.70 -19.48 13.39
N GLU A 53 -16.52 -18.81 12.61
CA GLU A 53 -17.98 -18.97 12.61
C GLU A 53 -18.40 -20.34 12.08
N THR A 54 -17.79 -20.81 10.99
CA THR A 54 -18.02 -22.17 10.46
C THR A 54 -17.56 -23.28 11.43
N ARG A 55 -16.59 -23.00 12.30
CA ARG A 55 -16.19 -23.90 13.40
C ARG A 55 -17.14 -23.88 14.59
N LYS A 56 -18.06 -22.92 14.70
CA LYS A 56 -19.10 -22.93 15.74
C LYS A 56 -20.17 -23.94 15.33
N ILE A 57 -20.27 -25.04 16.06
CA ILE A 57 -21.33 -26.02 15.84
C ILE A 57 -22.60 -25.47 16.52
N PRO A 58 -23.73 -25.34 15.81
CA PRO A 58 -24.98 -24.85 16.39
C PRO A 58 -25.37 -25.66 17.63
N GLY A 59 -25.49 -25.00 18.78
CA GLY A 59 -25.87 -25.63 20.06
C GLY A 59 -24.76 -26.37 20.81
N LEU A 60 -23.52 -26.44 20.30
CA LEU A 60 -22.41 -27.18 20.92
C LEU A 60 -21.14 -26.35 21.19
N GLY A 61 -21.12 -25.06 20.82
CA GLY A 61 -19.99 -24.17 21.07
C GLY A 61 -18.89 -24.29 20.01
N GLU A 62 -17.65 -23.91 20.37
CA GLU A 62 -16.48 -24.01 19.47
C GLU A 62 -16.04 -25.47 19.33
N ALA A 63 -15.97 -25.98 18.09
CA ALA A 63 -15.48 -27.32 17.83
C ALA A 63 -13.97 -27.40 18.15
N VAL A 64 -13.62 -28.08 19.25
CA VAL A 64 -12.23 -28.40 19.59
C VAL A 64 -11.77 -29.53 18.67
N ASP A 65 -10.69 -29.31 17.92
CA ASP A 65 -10.06 -30.34 17.09
C ASP A 65 -9.39 -31.37 17.98
N VAL A 66 -9.88 -32.62 17.92
CA VAL A 66 -9.32 -33.77 18.63
C VAL A 66 -8.40 -34.52 17.68
N THR A 67 -7.33 -33.86 17.24
CA THR A 67 -6.21 -34.55 16.59
C THR A 67 -4.94 -34.31 17.42
N VAL A 68 -4.42 -35.43 17.93
CA VAL A 68 -3.24 -35.57 18.80
C VAL A 68 -2.00 -35.75 17.93
#